data_AF-A0A847F5W8-F1
#
_entry.id   AF-A0A847F5W8-F1
#
_cell.length_a   1.000
_cell.length_b   1.000
_cell.length_c   1.000
_cell.angle_alpha   90.00
_cell.angle_beta   90.00
_cell.angle_gamma   90.00
#
_symmetry.space_group_name_H-M   'P 1'
#
loop_
_entity.id
_entity.type
_entity.pdbx_description
1 polymer ?
#
loop_
_entity_poly.entity_id
_entity_poly.type
_entity_poly.pdbx_seq_one_letter_code
_entity_poly.pdbx_strand_id
1 'polypeptide(L)'
;MALKSFLKQTSVKVLSDPRTQALMQDERFTKAMMKAIQVRQQAQDVFEQRVEEVAESLNIVTKNELKELKRNLKKMERELQRTKAELDAAKKAAAAKE
;
A
#
# COMPACT_ATOMS: atom_id res chain seq x y z
N MET A 1 -4.59 18.56 14.65
CA MET A 1 -4.40 17.58 15.76
C MET A 1 -5.63 17.42 16.65
N ALA A 2 -6.44 18.46 16.87
CA ALA A 2 -7.64 18.42 17.72
C ALA A 2 -8.71 17.39 17.32
N LEU A 3 -8.97 17.21 16.02
CA LEU A 3 -9.94 16.20 15.55
C LEU A 3 -9.47 14.77 15.82
N LYS A 4 -8.16 14.51 15.63
CA LYS A 4 -7.55 13.21 15.89
C LYS A 4 -7.51 12.90 17.39
N SER A 5 -7.25 13.89 18.23
CA SER A 5 -7.30 13.72 19.69
C SER A 5 -8.74 13.52 20.18
N PHE A 6 -9.71 14.27 19.63
CA PHE A 6 -11.12 14.09 19.93
C PHE A 6 -11.63 12.70 19.51
N LEU A 7 -11.30 12.25 18.30
CA LEU A 7 -11.60 10.88 17.83
C LEU A 7 -10.99 9.82 18.74
N LYS A 8 -9.74 10.00 19.18
CA LYS A 8 -9.08 9.06 20.11
C LYS A 8 -9.74 9.04 21.48
N GLN A 9 -10.08 10.20 22.02
CA GLN A 9 -10.73 10.30 23.33
C GLN A 9 -12.12 9.68 23.31
N THR A 10 -12.87 9.93 22.24
CA THR A 10 -14.20 9.38 22.02
C THR A 10 -14.14 7.88 21.73
N SER A 11 -13.15 7.39 20.98
CA SER A 11 -13.01 5.95 20.72
C SER A 11 -12.68 5.16 21.99
N VAL A 12 -11.83 5.72 22.88
CA VAL A 12 -11.53 5.08 24.17
C VAL A 12 -12.78 5.03 25.05
N LYS A 13 -13.54 6.12 25.13
CA LYS A 13 -14.81 6.16 25.87
C LYS A 13 -15.83 5.15 25.36
N VAL A 14 -15.96 5.05 24.03
CA VAL A 14 -16.88 4.11 23.38
C VAL A 14 -16.45 2.66 23.62
N LEU A 15 -15.16 2.33 23.68
CA LEU A 15 -14.69 0.97 23.99
C LEU A 15 -14.86 0.59 25.47
N SER A 16 -14.82 1.57 26.38
CA SER A 16 -14.96 1.35 27.82
C SER A 16 -16.41 1.35 28.33
N ASP A 17 -17.38 1.71 27.48
CA ASP A 17 -18.78 1.76 27.88
C ASP A 17 -19.39 0.34 27.91
N PRO A 18 -19.96 -0.13 29.03
CA PRO A 18 -20.59 -1.45 29.12
C PRO A 18 -21.72 -1.67 28.10
N ARG A 19 -22.32 -0.60 27.58
CA ARG A 19 -23.39 -0.69 26.55
C ARG A 19 -22.86 -1.04 25.16
N THR A 20 -21.63 -0.65 24.82
CA THR A 20 -21.04 -1.01 23.52
C THR A 20 -20.50 -2.43 23.52
N GLN A 21 -20.06 -2.94 24.67
CA GLN A 21 -19.80 -4.37 24.84
C GLN A 21 -21.06 -5.21 24.63
N ALA A 22 -22.19 -4.80 25.21
CA ALA A 22 -23.47 -5.47 24.97
C ALA A 22 -23.86 -5.46 23.49
N LEU A 23 -23.69 -4.32 22.80
CA LEU A 23 -23.96 -4.23 21.35
C LEU A 23 -22.99 -5.09 20.49
N MET A 24 -21.74 -5.26 20.91
CA MET A 24 -20.81 -6.19 20.23
C MET A 24 -21.19 -7.66 20.46
N GLN A 25 -21.80 -7.98 21.60
CA GLN A 25 -22.31 -9.32 21.89
C GLN A 25 -23.60 -9.63 21.11
N ASP A 26 -24.34 -8.60 20.67
CA ASP A 26 -25.49 -8.78 19.79
C ASP A 26 -25.04 -9.27 18.40
N GLU A 27 -25.39 -10.52 18.06
CA GLU A 27 -25.05 -11.11 16.77
C GLU A 27 -25.54 -10.29 15.56
N ARG A 28 -26.69 -9.62 15.69
CA ARG A 28 -27.29 -8.84 14.60
C ARG A 28 -26.47 -7.59 14.30
N PHE A 29 -25.99 -6.92 15.34
CA PHE A 29 -25.14 -5.75 15.21
C PHE A 29 -23.78 -6.14 14.63
N THR A 30 -23.17 -7.19 15.16
CA THR A 30 -21.87 -7.68 14.68
C THR A 30 -21.94 -8.13 13.22
N LYS A 31 -23.01 -8.86 12.81
CA LYS A 31 -23.22 -9.23 11.40
C LYS A 31 -23.42 -8.01 10.50
N ALA A 32 -24.20 -7.02 10.94
CA ALA A 32 -24.41 -5.78 10.18
C ALA A 32 -23.12 -4.97 10.04
N MET A 33 -22.34 -4.85 11.10
CA MET A 33 -21.03 -4.18 11.11
C MET A 33 -20.05 -4.89 10.19
N MET A 34 -19.95 -6.22 10.27
CA MET A 34 -19.10 -7.02 9.38
C MET A 34 -19.50 -6.85 7.92
N LYS A 35 -20.81 -6.88 7.63
CA LYS A 35 -21.32 -6.63 6.27
C LYS A 35 -21.01 -5.22 5.79
N ALA A 36 -21.13 -4.21 6.66
CA ALA A 36 -20.78 -2.83 6.33
C ALA A 36 -19.27 -2.68 6.05
N ILE A 37 -18.41 -3.33 6.83
CA ILE A 37 -16.96 -3.37 6.60
C ILE A 37 -16.64 -4.03 5.26
N GLN A 38 -17.27 -5.17 4.97
CA GLN A 38 -17.07 -5.89 3.70
C GLN A 38 -17.52 -5.04 2.49
N VAL A 39 -18.70 -4.42 2.57
CA VAL A 39 -19.20 -3.54 1.49
C VAL A 39 -18.29 -2.33 1.31
N ARG A 40 -17.80 -1.74 2.40
CA ARG A 40 -16.82 -0.63 2.33
C ARG A 40 -15.53 -1.06 1.63
N GLN A 41 -15.00 -2.24 1.99
CA GLN A 41 -13.79 -2.77 1.38
C GLN A 41 -14.00 -2.99 -0.13
N GLN A 42 -15.07 -3.67 -0.50
CA GLN A 42 -15.43 -3.88 -1.91
C GLN A 42 -15.61 -2.57 -2.68
N ALA A 43 -16.23 -1.55 -2.07
CA ALA A 43 -16.40 -0.24 -2.69
C ALA A 43 -15.06 0.50 -2.88
N GLN A 44 -14.11 0.37 -1.95
CA GLN A 44 -12.76 0.89 -2.12
C GLN A 44 -12.04 0.18 -3.27
N ASP A 45 -12.10 -1.15 -3.31
CA ASP A 45 -11.44 -1.95 -4.34
C ASP A 45 -11.98 -1.61 -5.73
N VAL A 46 -13.31 -1.48 -5.88
CA VAL A 46 -13.95 -1.06 -7.15
C VAL A 46 -13.58 0.37 -7.52
N PHE A 47 -13.51 1.28 -6.54
CA PHE A 47 -13.11 2.67 -6.81
C PHE A 47 -11.66 2.76 -7.28
N GLU A 48 -10.73 2.04 -6.65
CA GLU A 48 -9.34 1.99 -7.09
C GLU A 48 -9.21 1.40 -8.50
N GLN A 49 -9.91 0.30 -8.81
CA GLN A 49 -9.94 -0.27 -10.17
C GLN A 49 -10.45 0.73 -11.21
N ARG A 50 -11.53 1.46 -10.93
CA ARG A 50 -12.06 2.47 -11.85
C ARG A 50 -11.11 3.64 -12.05
N VAL A 51 -10.42 4.06 -10.99
CA VAL A 51 -9.41 5.11 -11.10
C VAL A 51 -8.24 4.63 -11.97
N GLU A 52 -7.84 3.37 -11.84
CA GLU A 52 -6.77 2.76 -12.64
C GLU A 52 -7.18 2.64 -14.12
N GLU A 53 -8.36 2.11 -14.43
CA GLU A 53 -8.90 2.01 -15.81
C GLU A 53 -9.05 3.38 -16.49
N VAL A 54 -9.56 4.39 -15.76
CA VAL A 54 -9.72 5.76 -16.30
C VAL A 54 -8.36 6.42 -16.52
N ALA A 55 -7.42 6.20 -15.61
CA ALA A 55 -6.07 6.74 -15.75
C ALA A 55 -5.33 6.09 -16.93
N GLU A 56 -5.46 4.77 -17.11
CA GLU A 56 -4.88 4.04 -18.25
C GLU A 56 -5.47 4.52 -19.59
N SER A 57 -6.81 4.64 -19.68
CA SER A 57 -7.47 5.13 -20.90
C SER A 57 -7.18 6.59 -21.24
N LEU A 58 -6.86 7.41 -20.24
CA LEU A 58 -6.43 8.81 -20.43
C LEU A 58 -4.91 8.96 -20.56
N ASN A 59 -4.15 7.86 -20.52
CA ASN A 59 -2.68 7.86 -20.53
C ASN A 59 -2.07 8.71 -19.40
N ILE A 60 -2.79 8.83 -18.28
CA ILE A 60 -2.37 9.57 -17.09
C ILE A 60 -1.71 8.56 -16.16
N VAL A 61 -0.40 8.66 -15.99
CA VAL A 61 0.35 7.80 -15.07
C VAL A 61 -0.19 7.94 -13.64
N THR A 62 -0.67 6.85 -13.06
CA THR A 62 -1.14 6.83 -11.68
C THR A 62 0.03 6.93 -10.69
N LYS A 63 -0.25 7.34 -9.45
CA LYS A 63 0.78 7.40 -8.40
C LYS A 63 1.39 6.03 -8.09
N ASN A 64 0.62 4.96 -8.22
CA ASN A 64 1.06 3.60 -7.96
C ASN A 64 2.04 3.12 -9.04
N GLU A 65 1.68 3.32 -10.31
CA GLU A 65 2.56 3.02 -11.45
C GLU A 65 3.85 3.84 -11.39
N LEU A 66 3.79 5.13 -11.04
CA LEU A 66 5.00 5.96 -10.89
C LEU A 66 5.93 5.41 -9.79
N LYS A 67 5.36 4.94 -8.68
CA LYS A 67 6.11 4.36 -7.56
C LYS A 67 6.75 3.02 -7.98
N GLU A 68 6.03 2.22 -8.77
CA GLU A 68 6.52 0.96 -9.30
C GLU A 68 7.63 1.17 -10.34
N LEU A 69 7.42 2.07 -11.31
CA LEU A 69 8.43 2.46 -12.30
C LEU A 69 9.72 2.94 -11.61
N LYS A 70 9.61 3.77 -10.57
CA LYS A 70 10.75 4.22 -9.77
C LYS A 70 11.48 3.07 -9.07
N ARG A 71 10.75 2.05 -8.61
CA ARG A 71 11.36 0.85 -8.00
C ARG A 71 12.12 0.03 -9.04
N ASN A 72 11.52 -0.17 -10.21
CA ASN A 72 12.11 -0.93 -11.30
C ASN A 72 13.36 -0.24 -11.84
N LEU A 73 13.32 1.09 -12.03
CA LEU A 73 14.47 1.88 -12.45
C LEU A 73 15.64 1.75 -11.46
N LYS A 74 15.39 1.87 -10.16
CA LYS A 74 16.42 1.66 -9.13
C LYS A 74 16.98 0.23 -9.09
N LYS A 75 16.21 -0.77 -9.51
CA LYS A 75 16.68 -2.15 -9.59
C LYS A 75 17.63 -2.31 -10.78
N MET A 76 17.22 -1.80 -11.93
CA MET A 76 18.03 -1.80 -13.16
C MET A 76 19.34 -1.03 -12.97
N GLU A 77 19.31 0.15 -12.33
CA GLU A 77 20.53 0.91 -12.02
C GLU A 77 21.54 0.10 -11.20
N ARG A 78 21.05 -0.64 -10.19
CA ARG A 78 21.90 -1.48 -9.34
C ARG A 78 22.47 -2.67 -10.09
N GLU A 79 21.68 -3.32 -10.93
CA GLU A 79 22.13 -4.43 -11.76
C GLU A 79 23.19 -3.96 -12.77
N LEU A 80 22.97 -2.81 -13.41
CA LEU A 80 23.92 -2.23 -14.36
C LEU A 80 25.24 -1.86 -13.67
N GLN A 81 25.19 -1.27 -12.47
CA GLN A 81 26.39 -0.99 -11.67
C GLN A 81 27.14 -2.28 -11.31
N ARG A 82 26.43 -3.32 -10.90
CA ARG A 82 27.02 -4.62 -10.58
C ARG A 82 27.71 -5.24 -11.80
N THR A 83 27.03 -5.28 -12.95
CA THR A 83 27.60 -5.83 -14.19
C THR A 83 28.82 -5.03 -14.65
N LYS A 84 28.80 -3.70 -14.52
CA LYS A 84 29.98 -2.86 -14.80
C LYS A 84 31.16 -3.22 -13.88
N ALA A 85 30.91 -3.37 -12.58
CA ALA A 85 31.94 -3.75 -11.63
C ALA A 85 32.51 -5.16 -11.91
N GLU A 86 31.66 -6.12 -12.27
CA GLU A 86 32.07 -7.47 -12.67
C GLU A 86 32.90 -7.45 -13.96
N LEU A 87 32.51 -6.65 -14.95
CA LEU A 87 33.26 -6.47 -16.20
C LEU A 87 34.64 -5.84 -15.96
N ASP A 88 34.71 -4.80 -15.12
CA ASP A 88 35.98 -4.15 -14.79
C ASP A 88 36.91 -5.07 -13.99
N ALA A 89 36.35 -5.88 -13.08
CA ALA A 89 37.10 -6.91 -12.37
C ALA A 89 37.63 -8.00 -13.32
N ALA A 90 36.80 -8.46 -14.26
CA ALA A 90 37.19 -9.44 -15.27
C ALA A 90 38.30 -8.91 -16.20
N LYS A 91 38.20 -7.65 -16.64
CA LYS A 91 39.23 -6.98 -17.44
C LYS A 91 40.56 -6.87 -16.69
N LYS A 92 40.52 -6.50 -15.41
CA LYS A 92 41.73 -6.45 -14.57
C LYS A 92 42.35 -7.83 -14.36
N ALA A 93 41.54 -8.86 -14.18
CA ALA A 93 42.00 -10.23 -14.04
C ALA A 93 42.60 -10.80 -15.34
N ALA A 94 42.10 -10.38 -16.51
CA ALA A 94 42.68 -10.74 -17.80
C ALA A 94 44.02 -10.02 -18.02
N ALA A 95 44.10 -8.73 -17.72
CA ALA A 95 45.33 -7.93 -17.84
C ALA A 95 46.44 -8.33 -16.85
N ALA A 96 46.10 -9.01 -15.75
CA ALA A 96 47.06 -9.55 -14.79
C ALA A 96 47.56 -10.96 -15.15
N LYS A 97 46.99 -11.60 -16.18
CA LYS A 97 47.38 -12.93 -16.67
C LYS A 97 48.23 -12.89 -17.95
N GLU A 98 48.30 -11.75 -18.62
CA GLU A 98 49.32 -11.43 -19.63
C GLU A 98 50.58 -10.87 -18.96
#